data_AF-A0A352IHK1-F1
#
_entry.id   AF-A0A352IHK1-F1
#
_cell.length_a   1.000
_cell.length_b   1.000
_cell.length_c   1.000
_cell.angle_alpha   90.00
_cell.angle_beta   90.00
_cell.angle_gamma   90.00
#
_symmetry.space_group_name_H-M   'P 1'
#
loop_
_entity.id
_entity.type
_entity.pdbx_description
1 polymer ?
#
loop_
_entity_poly.entity_id
_entity_poly.type
_entity_poly.pdbx_seq_one_letter_code
_entity_poly.pdbx_strand_id
1 'polypeptide(L)'
;MLLFRIGPRHLFLRTENIEEVTNFLVTGLNGEVVDFWQGFEKASENCTICYITDINLEKTYVEDAKKIVLVNKASSSILCSIIGSKVCRLLQKVDMGPASIVMRVAGDEKKIADKIKEILGGQEVDWIEGIGIGEKDDTIIAFTRKVLSGPVADFLDTKLLIARPIREVQERLRLEGLRLITQSLDDSQWYELRINIYDSYGNYQKHYERLMFVLSKLEIGMVLGESWTKDFAVILYSVLTYQVRLFTFYTPVEVKKILMALEYTVEGKRLVDFDLYYKNKKVYWYEVNKNRGKGKEKLDEAKLYRQDLYKKLNPSDIETLEAMEKSI
;
A
#
# COMPACT_ATOMS: atom_id res chain seq x y z
N MET A 1 4.72 2.90 -7.87
CA MET A 1 5.00 2.08 -6.68
C MET A 1 5.26 3.00 -5.50
N LEU A 2 4.48 2.85 -4.41
CA LEU A 2 4.74 3.53 -3.14
C LEU A 2 5.70 2.66 -2.32
N LEU A 3 6.76 3.25 -1.77
CA LEU A 3 7.71 2.54 -0.91
C LEU A 3 7.29 2.55 0.55
N PHE A 4 6.73 3.68 0.99
CA PHE A 4 6.22 3.89 2.33
C PHE A 4 5.11 4.95 2.28
N ARG A 5 4.32 5.00 3.35
CA ARG A 5 3.32 6.03 3.60
C ARG A 5 3.34 6.47 5.06
N ILE A 6 2.80 7.65 5.33
CA ILE A 6 2.58 8.12 6.70
C ILE A 6 1.32 7.45 7.26
N GLY A 7 1.36 7.00 8.51
CA GLY A 7 0.18 6.48 9.21
C GLY A 7 -0.60 7.59 9.92
N PRO A 8 -1.65 7.24 10.68
CA PRO A 8 -2.42 8.23 11.42
C PRO A 8 -1.57 8.98 12.44
N ARG A 9 -2.03 10.19 12.78
CA ARG A 9 -1.53 10.91 13.95
C ARG A 9 -2.24 10.45 15.21
N HIS A 10 -1.51 10.49 16.33
CA HIS A 10 -2.04 10.14 17.64
C HIS A 10 -2.21 11.43 18.46
N LEU A 11 -3.43 11.72 18.90
CA LEU A 11 -3.75 12.85 19.78
C LEU A 11 -4.31 12.33 21.11
N PHE A 12 -3.71 12.73 22.22
CA PHE A 12 -4.19 12.41 23.55
C PHE A 12 -4.88 13.64 24.15
N LEU A 13 -6.16 13.50 24.48
CA LEU A 13 -7.03 14.55 25.00
C LEU A 13 -7.35 14.24 26.45
N ARG A 14 -6.80 15.03 27.38
CA ARG A 14 -6.99 14.83 28.82
C ARG A 14 -8.16 15.65 29.33
N THR A 15 -9.16 15.00 29.91
CA THR A 15 -10.38 15.66 30.40
C THR A 15 -11.11 14.83 31.44
N GLU A 16 -11.81 15.52 32.35
CA GLU A 16 -12.83 14.90 33.21
C GLU A 16 -14.17 14.70 32.47
N ASN A 17 -14.39 15.43 31.36
CA ASN A 17 -15.66 15.46 30.63
C ASN A 17 -15.61 14.58 29.37
N ILE A 18 -15.31 13.29 29.56
CA ILE A 18 -15.04 12.32 28.49
C ILE A 18 -16.18 12.28 27.45
N GLU A 19 -17.43 12.21 27.90
CA GLU A 19 -18.59 12.08 27.01
C GLU A 19 -18.85 13.36 26.18
N GLU A 20 -18.64 14.55 26.76
CA GLU A 20 -18.82 15.81 26.02
C GLU A 20 -17.75 15.99 24.93
N VAL A 21 -16.48 15.67 25.25
CA VAL A 21 -15.38 15.70 24.27
C VAL A 21 -15.60 14.64 23.19
N THR A 22 -16.04 13.43 23.58
CA THR A 22 -16.37 12.35 22.62
C THR A 22 -17.48 12.81 21.66
N ASN A 23 -18.57 13.36 22.19
CA ASN A 23 -19.69 13.85 21.39
C ASN A 23 -19.27 14.97 20.43
N PHE A 24 -18.36 15.85 20.84
CA PHE A 24 -17.80 16.86 19.95
C PHE A 24 -17.02 16.23 18.79
N LEU A 25 -16.15 15.25 19.05
CA LEU A 25 -15.40 14.58 17.99
C LEU A 25 -16.32 13.83 17.04
N VAL A 26 -17.31 13.11 17.56
CA VAL A 26 -18.25 12.30 16.76
C VAL A 26 -19.20 13.20 15.96
N THR A 27 -19.95 14.09 16.61
CA THR A 27 -20.99 14.89 15.95
C THR A 27 -20.44 16.14 15.28
N GLY A 28 -19.45 16.79 15.91
CA GLY A 28 -18.88 18.04 15.40
C GLY A 28 -17.82 17.83 14.31
N LEU A 29 -17.09 16.72 14.36
CA LEU A 29 -16.01 16.43 13.41
C LEU A 29 -16.23 15.17 12.57
N ASN A 30 -17.43 14.56 12.64
CA ASN A 30 -17.77 13.30 11.97
C ASN A 30 -16.81 12.16 12.33
N GLY A 31 -16.43 12.08 13.60
CA GLY A 31 -15.60 11.01 14.14
C GLY A 31 -16.39 9.71 14.34
N GLU A 32 -15.66 8.60 14.36
CA GLU A 32 -16.19 7.26 14.62
C GLU A 32 -15.57 6.72 15.93
N VAL A 33 -16.40 6.26 16.87
CA VAL A 33 -15.90 5.57 18.07
C VAL A 33 -15.44 4.18 17.68
N VAL A 34 -14.20 3.85 18.02
CA VAL A 34 -13.53 2.60 17.61
C VAL A 34 -12.74 2.04 18.78
N ASP A 35 -12.35 0.78 18.70
CA ASP A 35 -11.21 0.29 19.49
C ASP A 35 -9.87 0.64 18.80
N PHE A 36 -8.76 0.34 19.46
CA PHE A 36 -7.43 0.65 18.94
C PHE A 36 -7.16 0.00 17.57
N TRP A 37 -7.44 -1.30 17.44
CA TRP A 37 -7.14 -2.07 16.23
C TRP A 37 -8.04 -1.67 15.07
N GLN A 38 -9.34 -1.51 15.33
CA GLN A 38 -10.31 -1.00 14.36
C GLN A 38 -9.95 0.40 13.87
N GLY A 39 -9.54 1.29 14.79
CA GLY A 39 -9.11 2.64 14.45
C GLY A 39 -7.87 2.63 13.56
N PHE A 40 -6.90 1.77 13.87
CA PHE A 40 -5.67 1.66 13.10
C PHE A 40 -5.89 1.06 11.70
N GLU A 41 -6.69 -0.01 11.59
CA GLU A 41 -7.01 -0.65 10.30
C GLU A 41 -7.76 0.29 9.35
N LYS A 42 -8.71 1.08 9.88
CA LYS A 42 -9.48 2.04 9.08
C LYS A 42 -8.71 3.33 8.76
N ALA A 43 -7.63 3.61 9.50
CA ALA A 43 -6.91 4.85 9.35
C ALA A 43 -6.15 4.97 8.02
N SER A 44 -6.11 6.19 7.51
CA SER A 44 -5.29 6.61 6.37
C SER A 44 -4.29 7.69 6.81
N GLU A 45 -3.46 8.15 5.88
CA GLU A 45 -2.48 9.22 6.12
C GLU A 45 -3.12 10.54 6.58
N ASN A 46 -4.39 10.75 6.27
CA ASN A 46 -5.15 11.96 6.59
C ASN A 46 -6.03 11.81 7.84
N CYS A 47 -5.91 10.69 8.56
CA CYS A 47 -6.67 10.43 9.77
C CYS A 47 -5.87 10.77 11.03
N THR A 48 -6.61 11.05 12.10
CA THR A 48 -6.07 11.18 13.44
C THR A 48 -6.86 10.29 14.38
N ILE A 49 -6.17 9.52 15.20
CA ILE A 49 -6.75 8.72 16.27
C ILE A 49 -6.65 9.56 17.55
N CYS A 50 -7.82 9.92 18.09
CA CYS A 50 -7.95 10.70 19.30
C CYS A 50 -8.21 9.76 20.49
N TYR A 51 -7.32 9.75 21.46
CA TYR A 51 -7.42 9.00 22.71
C TYR A 51 -7.90 9.96 23.79
N ILE A 52 -9.06 9.67 24.37
CA ILE A 52 -9.62 10.49 25.45
C ILE A 52 -9.28 9.80 26.77
N THR A 53 -8.47 10.47 27.59
CA THR A 53 -7.94 9.92 28.84
C THR A 53 -8.34 10.79 30.03
N ASP A 54 -8.18 10.22 31.22
CA ASP A 54 -8.32 10.95 32.48
C ASP A 54 -7.16 11.95 32.69
N ILE A 55 -7.30 12.84 33.66
CA ILE A 55 -6.37 13.94 33.95
C ILE A 55 -5.18 13.54 34.82
N ASN A 56 -5.30 12.44 35.56
CA ASN A 56 -4.34 12.02 36.60
C ASN A 56 -3.13 11.23 36.07
N LEU A 57 -2.90 11.24 34.76
CA LEU A 57 -1.85 10.44 34.12
C LEU A 57 -0.64 11.32 33.81
N GLU A 58 0.57 10.93 34.21
CA GLU A 58 1.78 11.65 33.82
C GLU A 58 2.10 11.41 32.34
N LYS A 59 2.10 10.14 31.93
CA LYS A 59 2.30 9.69 30.55
C LYS A 59 1.02 9.07 30.01
N THR A 60 0.78 9.25 28.72
CA THR A 60 -0.42 8.74 28.04
C THR A 60 -0.10 7.43 27.33
N TYR A 61 -0.63 6.34 27.85
CA TYR A 61 -0.63 5.04 27.17
C TYR A 61 -1.95 4.83 26.42
N VAL A 62 -1.94 3.93 25.43
CA VAL A 62 -3.15 3.61 24.65
C VAL A 62 -4.23 2.98 25.55
N GLU A 63 -3.80 2.18 26.51
CA GLU A 63 -4.62 1.41 27.44
C GLU A 63 -5.35 2.30 28.45
N ASP A 64 -4.85 3.51 28.69
CA ASP A 64 -5.49 4.48 29.57
C ASP A 64 -6.69 5.19 28.90
N ALA A 65 -6.86 5.03 27.59
CA ALA A 65 -7.93 5.65 26.85
C ALA A 65 -9.30 5.10 27.28
N LYS A 66 -10.15 5.99 27.79
CA LYS A 66 -11.54 5.67 28.13
C LYS A 66 -12.42 5.58 26.88
N LYS A 67 -12.08 6.37 25.87
CA LYS A 67 -12.70 6.36 24.54
C LYS A 67 -11.63 6.62 23.48
N ILE A 68 -11.74 5.94 22.35
CA ILE A 68 -10.91 6.19 21.17
C ILE A 68 -11.83 6.59 20.03
N VAL A 69 -11.50 7.69 19.36
CA VAL A 69 -12.27 8.22 18.24
C VAL A 69 -11.35 8.39 17.03
N LEU A 70 -11.71 7.72 15.93
CA LEU A 70 -11.07 7.94 14.64
C LEU A 70 -11.73 9.14 13.97
N VAL A 71 -10.92 10.14 13.62
CA VAL A 71 -11.40 11.32 12.89
C VAL A 71 -10.68 11.41 11.55
N ASN A 72 -11.43 11.45 10.46
CA ASN A 72 -10.88 11.58 9.10
C ASN A 72 -10.47 13.02 8.78
N LYS A 73 -9.62 13.60 9.64
CA LYS A 73 -9.02 14.93 9.51
C LYS A 73 -7.60 14.91 10.08
N ALA A 74 -6.74 15.77 9.52
CA ALA A 74 -5.41 16.01 10.06
C ALA A 74 -5.47 16.58 11.49
N SER A 75 -4.48 16.25 12.32
CA SER A 75 -4.43 16.65 13.73
C SER A 75 -4.52 18.16 13.91
N SER A 76 -3.87 18.95 13.04
CA SER A 76 -3.95 20.41 13.05
C SER A 76 -5.37 20.95 12.85
N SER A 77 -6.16 20.33 11.95
CA SER A 77 -7.56 20.72 11.72
C SER A 77 -8.44 20.44 12.93
N ILE A 78 -8.20 19.31 13.60
CA ILE A 78 -8.89 18.91 14.83
C ILE A 78 -8.54 19.90 15.94
N LEU A 79 -7.25 20.20 16.14
CA LEU A 79 -6.78 21.17 17.13
C LEU A 79 -7.37 22.57 16.89
N CYS A 80 -7.38 23.06 15.64
CA CYS A 80 -8.03 24.33 15.30
C CYS A 80 -9.52 24.34 15.66
N SER A 81 -10.21 23.23 15.40
CA SER A 81 -11.63 23.09 15.72
C SER A 81 -11.88 23.04 17.24
N ILE A 82 -10.99 22.39 17.99
CA ILE A 82 -11.01 22.38 19.46
C ILE A 82 -10.82 23.82 19.98
N ILE A 83 -9.74 24.48 19.59
CA ILE A 83 -9.37 25.84 20.03
C ILE A 83 -10.48 26.86 19.69
N GLY A 84 -11.08 26.73 18.51
CA GLY A 84 -12.16 27.60 18.04
C GLY A 84 -13.53 27.33 18.69
N SER A 85 -13.64 26.31 19.55
CA SER A 85 -14.91 25.90 20.15
C SER A 85 -14.90 26.02 21.68
N LYS A 86 -16.09 25.88 22.30
CA LYS A 86 -16.22 25.86 23.76
C LYS A 86 -15.57 24.62 24.40
N VAL A 87 -15.32 23.57 23.62
CA VAL A 87 -14.75 22.30 24.09
C VAL A 87 -13.31 22.46 24.57
N CYS A 88 -12.57 23.46 24.08
CA CYS A 88 -11.23 23.77 24.59
C CYS A 88 -11.22 23.99 26.11
N ARG A 89 -12.30 24.49 26.71
CA ARG A 89 -12.41 24.72 28.15
C ARG A 89 -12.60 23.45 28.97
N LEU A 90 -13.01 22.36 28.32
CA LEU A 90 -13.20 21.05 28.94
C LEU A 90 -11.89 20.24 28.98
N LEU A 91 -10.90 20.63 28.17
CA LEU A 91 -9.62 19.95 28.06
C LEU A 91 -8.61 20.58 29.01
N GLN A 92 -7.95 19.73 29.80
CA GLN A 92 -6.85 20.16 30.65
C GLN A 92 -5.53 20.19 29.87
N LYS A 93 -5.33 19.21 28.99
CA LYS A 93 -4.10 19.06 28.20
C LYS A 93 -4.38 18.31 26.91
N VAL A 94 -3.62 18.66 25.88
CA VAL A 94 -3.57 17.90 24.63
C VAL A 94 -2.11 17.57 24.34
N ASP A 95 -1.81 16.30 24.16
CA ASP A 95 -0.49 15.79 23.81
C ASP A 95 -0.54 15.11 22.44
N MET A 96 0.58 15.17 21.72
CA MET A 96 0.77 14.40 20.49
C MET A 96 1.61 13.17 20.80
N GLY A 97 1.15 12.01 20.35
CA GLY A 97 1.96 10.79 20.36
C GLY A 97 2.99 10.76 19.23
N PRO A 98 3.78 9.68 19.13
CA PRO A 98 4.73 9.49 18.05
C PRO A 98 3.99 9.44 16.73
N ALA A 99 4.67 9.85 15.67
CA ALA A 99 4.17 9.67 14.33
C ALA A 99 4.32 8.21 13.89
N SER A 100 3.60 7.79 12.85
CA SER A 100 3.77 6.46 12.27
C SER A 100 4.10 6.53 10.79
N ILE A 101 4.92 5.59 10.33
CA ILE A 101 5.22 5.31 8.93
C ILE A 101 4.99 3.82 8.71
N VAL A 102 4.35 3.49 7.59
CA VAL A 102 4.25 2.13 7.10
C VAL A 102 5.13 2.00 5.87
N MET A 103 6.10 1.10 5.91
CA MET A 103 6.98 0.80 4.80
C MET A 103 6.65 -0.56 4.18
N ARG A 104 6.55 -0.59 2.85
CA ARG A 104 6.38 -1.83 2.11
C ARG A 104 7.72 -2.52 1.94
N VAL A 105 7.76 -3.81 2.23
CA VAL A 105 8.96 -4.63 2.16
C VAL A 105 8.80 -5.70 1.08
N ALA A 106 9.88 -5.89 0.33
CA ALA A 106 10.07 -7.04 -0.54
C ALA A 106 11.30 -7.83 -0.05
N GLY A 107 11.15 -9.15 0.07
CA GLY A 107 12.17 -10.02 0.66
C GLY A 107 12.14 -10.09 2.19
N ASP A 108 13.32 -10.01 2.81
CA ASP A 108 13.56 -10.24 4.24
C ASP A 108 13.32 -8.99 5.10
N GLU A 109 12.39 -9.10 6.05
CA GLU A 109 12.01 -8.01 6.95
C GLU A 109 13.07 -7.65 7.99
N LYS A 110 13.86 -8.63 8.44
CA LYS A 110 14.88 -8.40 9.47
C LYS A 110 16.04 -7.64 8.86
N LYS A 111 16.45 -8.02 7.64
CA LYS A 111 17.50 -7.31 6.90
C LYS A 111 17.16 -5.83 6.70
N ILE A 112 15.91 -5.50 6.35
CA ILE A 112 15.54 -4.10 6.15
C ILE A 112 15.46 -3.34 7.48
N ALA A 113 14.90 -3.97 8.52
CA ALA A 113 14.83 -3.39 9.86
C ALA A 113 16.23 -3.11 10.44
N ASP A 114 17.16 -4.04 10.31
CA ASP A 114 18.55 -3.89 10.76
C ASP A 114 19.27 -2.74 10.07
N LYS A 115 19.07 -2.57 8.75
CA LYS A 115 19.65 -1.44 8.02
C LYS A 115 19.01 -0.10 8.38
N ILE A 116 17.71 -0.10 8.66
CA ILE A 116 17.04 1.11 9.16
C ILE A 116 17.61 1.47 10.54
N LYS A 117 17.80 0.49 11.43
CA LYS A 117 18.47 0.68 12.73
C LYS A 117 19.89 1.23 12.57
N GLU A 118 20.66 0.75 11.60
CA GLU A 118 22.01 1.27 11.32
C GLU A 118 21.98 2.75 10.88
N ILE A 119 21.03 3.15 10.04
CA ILE A 119 20.98 4.49 9.46
C ILE A 119 20.33 5.53 10.38
N LEU A 120 19.26 5.14 11.07
CA LEU A 120 18.39 6.04 11.85
C LEU A 120 18.47 5.80 13.35
N GLY A 121 19.06 4.68 13.79
CA GLY A 121 18.93 4.17 15.15
C GLY A 121 17.57 3.51 15.37
N GLY A 122 17.19 3.38 16.63
CA GLY A 122 15.86 2.94 17.03
C GLY A 122 15.83 1.57 17.68
N GLN A 123 14.70 1.31 18.34
CA GLN A 123 14.46 0.11 19.12
C GLN A 123 13.26 -0.65 18.59
N GLU A 124 13.33 -1.98 18.65
CA GLU A 124 12.18 -2.82 18.32
C GLU A 124 11.12 -2.69 19.40
N VAL A 125 9.88 -2.48 18.98
CA VAL A 125 8.72 -2.28 19.87
C VAL A 125 7.50 -2.95 19.26
N ASP A 126 6.46 -3.17 20.06
CA ASP A 126 5.12 -3.36 19.52
C ASP A 126 4.40 -2.01 19.27
N TRP A 127 3.16 -2.04 18.77
CA TRP A 127 2.39 -0.82 18.51
C TRP A 127 2.01 -0.06 19.79
N ILE A 128 1.55 -0.79 20.80
CA ILE A 128 1.01 -0.23 22.03
C ILE A 128 2.16 0.34 22.87
N GLU A 129 3.21 -0.45 23.06
CA GLU A 129 4.47 -0.05 23.67
C GLU A 129 5.08 1.13 22.92
N GLY A 130 5.22 1.03 21.59
CA GLY A 130 5.82 2.09 20.77
C GLY A 130 5.07 3.43 20.88
N ILE A 131 3.74 3.40 20.89
CA ILE A 131 2.92 4.61 21.10
C ILE A 131 3.03 5.11 22.53
N GLY A 132 3.05 4.20 23.51
CA GLY A 132 3.10 4.53 24.93
C GLY A 132 4.43 5.09 25.39
N ILE A 133 5.56 4.63 24.83
CA ILE A 133 6.88 5.14 25.19
C ILE A 133 7.34 6.30 24.30
N GLY A 134 6.87 6.37 23.05
CA GLY A 134 7.21 7.41 22.11
C GLY A 134 6.54 8.75 22.41
N GLU A 135 7.18 9.82 21.95
CA GLU A 135 6.73 11.20 22.12
C GLU A 135 6.46 11.86 20.76
N LYS A 136 5.94 13.10 20.76
CA LYS A 136 5.58 13.87 19.55
C LYS A 136 6.66 13.97 18.46
N ASP A 137 7.92 13.92 18.87
CA ASP A 137 9.10 14.07 18.01
C ASP A 137 9.73 12.71 17.66
N ASP A 138 9.05 11.61 17.96
CA ASP A 138 9.45 10.26 17.59
C ASP A 138 8.60 9.71 16.44
N THR A 139 9.10 8.65 15.80
CA THR A 139 8.43 8.00 14.66
C THR A 139 8.50 6.49 14.78
N ILE A 140 7.36 5.83 14.72
CA ILE A 140 7.25 4.38 14.60
C ILE A 140 7.27 4.01 13.12
N ILE A 141 8.17 3.10 12.73
CA ILE A 141 8.18 2.48 11.41
C ILE A 141 7.66 1.05 11.55
N ALA A 142 6.56 0.77 10.87
CA ALA A 142 6.03 -0.58 10.72
C ALA A 142 6.22 -1.09 9.29
N PHE A 143 6.31 -2.41 9.14
CA PHE A 143 6.52 -3.04 7.84
C PHE A 143 5.29 -3.82 7.38
N THR A 144 5.07 -3.90 6.07
CA THR A 144 4.03 -4.72 5.47
C THR A 144 4.46 -5.27 4.10
N ARG A 145 3.84 -6.36 3.65
CA ARG A 145 3.95 -6.85 2.27
C ARG A 145 2.81 -6.38 1.37
N LYS A 146 1.77 -5.78 1.96
CA LYS A 146 0.58 -5.28 1.25
C LYS A 146 0.89 -3.97 0.51
N VAL A 147 0.00 -3.61 -0.40
CA VAL A 147 0.01 -2.31 -1.08
C VAL A 147 -0.33 -1.20 -0.09
N LEU A 148 0.19 0.01 -0.32
CA LEU A 148 0.08 1.13 0.61
C LEU A 148 -1.07 2.09 0.25
N SER A 149 -1.58 2.03 -0.99
CA SER A 149 -2.67 2.89 -1.48
C SER A 149 -4.04 2.65 -0.84
N GLY A 150 -4.21 1.62 0.00
CA GLY A 150 -5.47 1.28 0.68
C GLY A 150 -5.31 1.19 2.21
N PRO A 151 -6.35 0.78 2.95
CA PRO A 151 -6.22 0.45 4.37
C PRO A 151 -5.05 -0.53 4.56
N VAL A 152 -4.08 -0.18 5.41
CA VAL A 152 -2.97 -1.09 5.69
C VAL A 152 -3.31 -1.85 6.96
N ALA A 153 -3.60 -3.13 6.77
CA ALA A 153 -3.60 -4.15 7.80
C ALA A 153 -2.44 -5.13 7.52
N ASP A 154 -2.32 -6.19 8.32
CA ASP A 154 -1.32 -7.26 8.10
C ASP A 154 0.12 -6.71 8.18
N PHE A 155 0.42 -6.09 9.32
CA PHE A 155 1.76 -5.63 9.65
C PHE A 155 2.63 -6.82 10.01
N LEU A 156 3.89 -6.75 9.61
CA LEU A 156 4.92 -7.69 10.03
C LEU A 156 5.24 -7.48 11.52
N ASP A 157 5.84 -8.50 12.13
CA ASP A 157 6.08 -8.54 13.58
C ASP A 157 7.00 -7.40 14.01
N THR A 158 8.07 -7.18 13.25
CA THR A 158 9.06 -6.14 13.53
C THR A 158 8.49 -4.73 13.32
N LYS A 159 8.63 -3.86 14.32
CA LYS A 159 8.37 -2.41 14.22
C LYS A 159 9.49 -1.68 14.96
N LEU A 160 9.82 -0.48 14.52
CA LEU A 160 10.93 0.28 15.07
C LEU A 160 10.44 1.64 15.58
N LEU A 161 10.72 1.95 16.84
CA LEU A 161 10.60 3.32 17.35
C LEU A 161 11.91 4.06 17.10
N ILE A 162 11.84 5.11 16.29
CA ILE A 162 12.95 5.99 15.95
C ILE A 162 12.77 7.29 16.74
N ALA A 163 13.76 7.64 17.57
CA ALA A 163 13.77 8.88 18.33
C ALA A 163 14.13 10.10 17.46
N ARG A 164 13.37 10.30 16.37
CA ARG A 164 13.53 11.40 15.41
C ARG A 164 12.19 11.83 14.82
N PRO A 165 12.02 13.12 14.50
CA PRO A 165 10.78 13.63 13.92
C PRO A 165 10.50 12.99 12.57
N ILE A 166 9.22 12.75 12.31
CA ILE A 166 8.76 12.08 11.08
C ILE A 166 9.27 12.71 9.79
N ARG A 167 9.46 14.04 9.76
CA ARG A 167 9.96 14.72 8.58
C ARG A 167 11.38 14.25 8.23
N GLU A 168 12.26 14.13 9.21
CA GLU A 168 13.63 13.66 9.00
C GLU A 168 13.65 12.19 8.58
N VAL A 169 12.86 11.37 9.27
CA VAL A 169 12.72 9.94 8.93
C VAL A 169 12.19 9.78 7.50
N GLN A 170 11.16 10.53 7.14
CA GLN A 170 10.57 10.53 5.80
C GLN A 170 11.56 10.97 4.73
N GLU A 171 12.28 12.07 4.95
CA GLU A 171 13.28 12.59 4.01
C GLU A 171 14.38 11.53 3.79
N ARG A 172 14.84 10.87 4.86
CA ARG A 172 15.84 9.81 4.76
C ARG A 172 15.32 8.58 4.02
N LEU A 173 14.12 8.09 4.36
CA LEU A 173 13.50 6.95 3.68
C LEU A 173 13.20 7.24 2.21
N ARG A 174 12.89 8.49 1.84
CA ARG A 174 12.68 8.87 0.44
C ARG A 174 13.97 8.77 -0.39
N LEU A 175 15.10 9.13 0.20
CA LEU A 175 16.42 9.03 -0.45
C LEU A 175 16.93 7.59 -0.50
N GLU A 176 16.74 6.82 0.57
CA GLU A 176 17.37 5.50 0.74
C GLU A 176 16.44 4.32 0.47
N GLY A 177 15.13 4.56 0.35
CA GLY A 177 14.11 3.50 0.35
C GLY A 177 14.29 2.48 -0.76
N LEU A 178 14.61 2.92 -1.98
CA LEU A 178 14.87 1.99 -3.09
C LEU A 178 16.10 1.13 -2.81
N ARG A 179 17.18 1.72 -2.24
CA ARG A 179 18.39 1.00 -1.85
C ARG A 179 18.09 -0.03 -0.76
N LEU A 180 17.33 0.37 0.26
CA LEU A 180 16.93 -0.50 1.38
C LEU A 180 16.16 -1.72 0.89
N ILE A 181 15.13 -1.51 0.06
CA ILE A 181 14.35 -2.61 -0.52
C ILE A 181 15.21 -3.48 -1.41
N THR A 182 16.05 -2.89 -2.26
CA THR A 182 16.94 -3.67 -3.15
C THR A 182 17.82 -4.62 -2.36
N GLN A 183 18.37 -4.16 -1.24
CA GLN A 183 19.28 -4.95 -0.41
C GLN A 183 18.56 -5.99 0.48
N SER A 184 17.23 -5.91 0.62
CA SER A 184 16.43 -6.91 1.32
C SER A 184 15.91 -8.03 0.41
N LEU A 185 15.98 -7.86 -0.91
CA LEU A 185 15.62 -8.91 -1.88
C LEU A 185 16.60 -10.09 -1.80
N ASP A 186 16.09 -11.30 -1.96
CA ASP A 186 16.89 -12.54 -1.86
C ASP A 186 18.08 -12.55 -2.82
N ASP A 187 17.85 -12.19 -4.09
CA ASP A 187 18.90 -12.07 -5.11
C ASP A 187 19.46 -10.65 -5.25
N SER A 188 19.02 -9.70 -4.40
CA SER A 188 19.31 -8.26 -4.51
C SER A 188 19.05 -7.67 -5.91
N GLN A 189 18.16 -8.29 -6.70
CA GLN A 189 17.91 -7.93 -8.09
C GLN A 189 16.46 -7.57 -8.33
N TRP A 190 16.29 -6.50 -9.10
CA TRP A 190 15.03 -6.14 -9.72
C TRP A 190 14.93 -6.77 -11.11
N TYR A 191 13.70 -7.03 -11.53
CA TYR A 191 13.39 -7.50 -12.86
C TYR A 191 13.04 -6.33 -13.75
N GLU A 192 13.78 -6.19 -14.86
CA GLU A 192 13.35 -5.38 -15.99
C GLU A 192 12.57 -6.28 -16.96
N LEU A 193 11.27 -6.00 -17.05
CA LEU A 193 10.32 -6.74 -17.87
C LEU A 193 9.83 -5.85 -19.01
N ARG A 194 9.58 -6.45 -20.17
CA ARG A 194 8.91 -5.77 -21.29
C ARG A 194 7.58 -6.43 -21.55
N ILE A 195 6.52 -5.63 -21.55
CA ILE A 195 5.15 -6.07 -21.80
C ILE A 195 4.76 -5.53 -23.16
N ASN A 196 4.58 -6.40 -24.14
CA ASN A 196 4.07 -6.04 -25.45
C ASN A 196 2.56 -6.29 -25.48
N ILE A 197 1.81 -5.27 -25.88
CA ILE A 197 0.36 -5.30 -26.01
C ILE A 197 0.03 -5.60 -27.47
N TYR A 198 -0.57 -6.76 -27.71
CA TYR A 198 -0.99 -7.21 -29.02
C TYR A 198 -2.51 -7.15 -29.12
N ASP A 199 -2.99 -6.15 -29.84
CA ASP A 199 -4.40 -5.93 -30.08
C ASP A 199 -4.71 -5.97 -31.58
N SER A 200 -5.59 -6.89 -31.96
CA SER A 200 -6.03 -7.07 -33.35
C SER A 200 -7.21 -6.18 -33.73
N TYR A 201 -7.86 -5.53 -32.76
CA TYR A 201 -9.11 -4.77 -32.93
C TYR A 201 -8.94 -3.25 -32.78
N GLY A 202 -7.73 -2.75 -32.51
CA GLY A 202 -7.43 -1.31 -32.50
C GLY A 202 -7.90 -0.54 -31.25
N ASN A 203 -8.32 -1.23 -30.20
CA ASN A 203 -8.61 -0.72 -28.86
C ASN A 203 -7.35 -0.59 -27.98
N TYR A 204 -6.17 -0.40 -28.58
CA TYR A 204 -4.87 -0.39 -27.91
C TYR A 204 -4.85 0.47 -26.63
N GLN A 205 -5.34 1.71 -26.73
CA GLN A 205 -5.36 2.66 -25.62
C GLN A 205 -6.14 2.11 -24.41
N LYS A 206 -7.28 1.45 -24.65
CA LYS A 206 -8.11 0.86 -23.58
C LYS A 206 -7.39 -0.31 -22.90
N HIS A 207 -6.66 -1.13 -23.66
CA HIS A 207 -5.86 -2.22 -23.10
C HIS A 207 -4.67 -1.70 -22.28
N TYR A 208 -4.02 -0.64 -22.75
CA TYR A 208 -2.97 0.05 -22.01
C TYR A 208 -3.49 0.64 -20.70
N GLU A 209 -4.62 1.36 -20.73
CA GLU A 209 -5.24 1.94 -19.54
C GLU A 209 -5.61 0.86 -18.52
N ARG A 210 -6.17 -0.27 -18.96
CA ARG A 210 -6.46 -1.43 -18.10
C ARG A 210 -5.18 -2.00 -17.47
N LEU A 211 -4.12 -2.13 -18.25
CA LEU A 211 -2.82 -2.60 -17.74
C LEU A 211 -2.28 -1.63 -16.69
N MET A 212 -2.22 -0.33 -16.99
CA MET A 212 -1.73 0.69 -16.06
C MET A 212 -2.55 0.75 -14.78
N PHE A 213 -3.88 0.67 -14.91
CA PHE A 213 -4.79 0.63 -13.78
C PHE A 213 -4.40 -0.50 -12.81
N VAL A 214 -4.29 -1.74 -13.31
CA VAL A 214 -3.95 -2.89 -12.46
C VAL A 214 -2.52 -2.83 -11.93
N LEU A 215 -1.54 -2.42 -12.75
CA LEU A 215 -0.15 -2.24 -12.29
C LEU A 215 -0.04 -1.22 -11.15
N SER A 216 -0.84 -0.15 -11.23
CA SER A 216 -0.90 0.91 -10.22
C SER A 216 -1.57 0.42 -8.93
N LYS A 217 -2.74 -0.22 -9.02
CA LYS A 217 -3.50 -0.72 -7.86
C LYS A 217 -2.78 -1.81 -7.08
N LEU A 218 -2.03 -2.65 -7.79
CA LEU A 218 -1.19 -3.67 -7.17
C LEU A 218 0.20 -3.15 -6.80
N GLU A 219 0.50 -1.89 -7.14
CA GLU A 219 1.80 -1.25 -6.94
C GLU A 219 2.97 -2.15 -7.36
N ILE A 220 2.86 -2.79 -8.53
CA ILE A 220 3.79 -3.87 -8.95
C ILE A 220 5.19 -3.35 -9.22
N GLY A 221 5.33 -2.08 -9.63
CA GLY A 221 6.64 -1.52 -9.93
C GLY A 221 6.58 -0.11 -10.49
N MET A 222 7.61 0.22 -11.26
CA MET A 222 7.80 1.50 -11.94
C MET A 222 7.86 1.28 -13.44
N VAL A 223 7.12 2.06 -14.21
CA VAL A 223 7.25 2.08 -15.66
C VAL A 223 8.46 2.95 -16.01
N LEU A 224 9.47 2.36 -16.64
CA LEU A 224 10.70 3.04 -17.03
C LEU A 224 10.64 3.65 -18.44
N GLY A 225 9.71 3.20 -19.27
CA GLY A 225 9.56 3.69 -20.62
C GLY A 225 8.45 3.01 -21.37
N GLU A 226 7.95 3.71 -22.37
CA GLU A 226 6.82 3.33 -23.20
C GLU A 226 7.11 3.68 -24.65
N SER A 227 6.84 2.77 -25.57
CA SER A 227 7.16 2.99 -26.98
C SER A 227 6.37 2.07 -27.90
N TRP A 228 6.03 2.58 -29.08
CA TRP A 228 5.65 1.73 -30.21
C TRP A 228 6.88 0.95 -30.70
N THR A 229 6.73 -0.35 -30.87
CA THR A 229 7.76 -1.24 -31.39
C THR A 229 7.19 -2.18 -32.47
N LYS A 230 8.07 -2.68 -33.32
CA LYS A 230 7.74 -3.74 -34.27
C LYS A 230 8.21 -5.05 -33.67
N ASP A 231 7.28 -5.97 -33.45
CA ASP A 231 7.61 -7.34 -33.06
C ASP A 231 7.54 -8.25 -34.28
N PHE A 232 8.51 -9.13 -34.43
CA PHE A 232 8.66 -10.01 -35.58
C PHE A 232 8.11 -11.38 -35.20
N ALA A 233 6.79 -11.48 -35.13
CA ALA A 233 6.09 -12.71 -34.73
C ALA A 233 6.36 -13.88 -35.72
N VAL A 234 6.68 -13.57 -36.97
CA VAL A 234 7.08 -14.53 -38.03
C VAL A 234 8.13 -13.86 -38.93
N ILE A 235 9.07 -14.63 -39.48
CA ILE A 235 10.04 -14.15 -40.49
C ILE A 235 9.29 -13.34 -41.57
N LEU A 236 9.70 -12.09 -41.78
CA LEU A 236 9.17 -11.11 -42.75
C LEU A 236 7.83 -10.41 -42.43
N TYR A 237 7.17 -10.71 -41.31
CA TYR A 237 5.97 -9.96 -40.86
C TYR A 237 6.22 -9.26 -39.53
N SER A 238 6.24 -7.92 -39.55
CA SER A 238 6.29 -7.10 -38.35
C SER A 238 4.89 -6.68 -37.93
N VAL A 239 4.51 -6.98 -36.69
CA VAL A 239 3.27 -6.46 -36.08
C VAL A 239 3.65 -5.25 -35.22
N LEU A 240 2.92 -4.15 -35.40
CA LEU A 240 3.07 -2.98 -34.54
C LEU A 240 2.47 -3.32 -33.18
N THR A 241 3.28 -3.21 -32.14
CA THR A 241 2.87 -3.43 -30.75
C THR A 241 3.30 -2.25 -29.92
N TYR A 242 2.61 -2.00 -28.83
CA TYR A 242 3.11 -1.06 -27.85
C TYR A 242 3.78 -1.80 -26.72
N GLN A 243 4.94 -1.29 -26.33
CA GLN A 243 5.77 -1.87 -25.29
C GLN A 243 5.78 -0.99 -24.07
N VAL A 244 5.57 -1.61 -22.91
CA VAL A 244 5.77 -1.03 -21.59
C VAL A 244 6.98 -1.70 -20.95
N ARG A 245 7.98 -0.92 -20.54
CA ARG A 245 9.14 -1.38 -19.76
C ARG A 245 8.85 -1.23 -18.28
N LEU A 246 8.66 -2.35 -17.59
CA LEU A 246 8.32 -2.41 -16.17
C LEU A 246 9.55 -2.84 -15.35
N PHE A 247 9.86 -2.08 -14.31
CA PHE A 247 10.87 -2.40 -13.32
C PHE A 247 10.20 -2.79 -12.01
N THR A 248 10.43 -4.02 -11.56
CA THR A 248 9.65 -4.63 -10.48
C THR A 248 10.48 -5.62 -9.66
N PHE A 249 10.13 -5.82 -8.40
CA PHE A 249 10.66 -6.92 -7.58
C PHE A 249 9.83 -8.21 -7.71
N TYR A 250 8.70 -8.17 -8.44
CA TYR A 250 7.91 -9.36 -8.76
C TYR A 250 8.64 -10.20 -9.80
N THR A 251 8.61 -11.51 -9.61
CA THR A 251 9.21 -12.44 -10.56
C THR A 251 8.48 -12.37 -11.92
N PRO A 252 9.17 -12.71 -13.03
CA PRO A 252 8.53 -12.74 -14.36
C PRO A 252 7.29 -13.64 -14.39
N VAL A 253 7.30 -14.74 -13.62
CA VAL A 253 6.18 -15.67 -13.50
C VAL A 253 4.97 -15.01 -12.82
N GLU A 254 5.18 -14.27 -11.73
CA GLU A 254 4.10 -13.56 -11.04
C GLU A 254 3.47 -12.48 -11.91
N VAL A 255 4.28 -11.71 -12.64
CA VAL A 255 3.77 -10.71 -13.58
C VAL A 255 3.01 -11.37 -14.73
N LYS A 256 3.49 -12.51 -15.26
CA LYS A 256 2.79 -13.23 -16.33
C LYS A 256 1.41 -13.72 -15.89
N LYS A 257 1.24 -14.17 -14.64
CA LYS A 257 -0.10 -14.54 -14.10
C LYS A 257 -1.07 -13.38 -14.15
N ILE A 258 -0.61 -12.18 -13.77
CA ILE A 258 -1.42 -10.96 -13.78
C ILE A 258 -1.80 -10.59 -15.22
N LEU A 259 -0.85 -10.65 -16.15
CA LEU A 259 -1.14 -10.39 -17.56
C LEU A 259 -2.16 -11.37 -18.13
N MET A 260 -2.03 -12.67 -17.86
CA MET A 260 -3.01 -13.68 -18.27
C MET A 260 -4.40 -13.41 -17.70
N ALA A 261 -4.50 -12.91 -16.47
CA ALA A 261 -5.77 -12.49 -15.88
C ALA A 261 -6.41 -11.27 -16.59
N LEU A 262 -5.64 -10.48 -17.33
CA LEU A 262 -6.12 -9.30 -18.07
C LEU A 262 -6.40 -9.58 -19.56
N GLU A 263 -5.89 -10.68 -20.09
CA GLU A 263 -6.11 -11.13 -21.47
C GLU A 263 -7.56 -11.55 -21.72
N TYR A 264 -8.30 -11.92 -20.67
CA TYR A 264 -9.68 -12.42 -20.75
C TYR A 264 -10.62 -11.67 -19.80
N THR A 265 -11.91 -11.60 -20.15
CA THR A 265 -12.98 -11.20 -19.23
C THR A 265 -13.27 -12.33 -18.23
N VAL A 266 -14.10 -12.04 -17.22
CA VAL A 266 -14.57 -13.03 -16.23
C VAL A 266 -15.34 -14.19 -16.91
N GLU A 267 -16.11 -13.89 -17.96
CA GLU A 267 -16.86 -14.87 -18.75
C GLU A 267 -15.94 -15.71 -19.65
N GLY A 268 -14.67 -15.31 -19.80
CA GLY A 268 -13.68 -15.98 -20.63
C GLY A 268 -13.61 -15.47 -22.07
N LYS A 269 -14.20 -14.31 -22.39
CA LYS A 269 -14.00 -13.65 -23.69
C LYS A 269 -12.57 -13.13 -23.76
N ARG A 270 -11.82 -13.51 -24.81
CA ARG A 270 -10.47 -12.96 -25.04
C ARG A 270 -10.57 -11.49 -25.46
N LEU A 271 -9.80 -10.64 -24.81
CA LEU A 271 -9.75 -9.20 -25.06
C LEU A 271 -8.48 -8.80 -25.82
N VAL A 272 -7.32 -9.26 -25.36
CA VAL A 272 -5.99 -8.85 -25.84
C VAL A 272 -4.97 -9.95 -25.55
N ASP A 273 -3.81 -9.91 -26.20
CA ASP A 273 -2.67 -10.75 -25.85
C ASP A 273 -1.55 -9.89 -25.24
N PHE A 274 -1.11 -10.26 -24.03
CA PHE A 274 -0.04 -9.56 -23.33
C PHE A 274 1.20 -10.45 -23.30
N ASP A 275 2.18 -10.11 -24.12
CA ASP A 275 3.43 -10.82 -24.16
C ASP A 275 4.44 -10.24 -23.18
N LEU A 276 5.00 -11.11 -22.34
CA LEU A 276 6.00 -10.74 -21.35
C LEU A 276 7.37 -11.21 -21.81
N TYR A 277 8.36 -10.32 -21.75
CA TYR A 277 9.75 -10.62 -22.02
C TYR A 277 10.62 -10.30 -20.80
N TYR A 278 11.54 -11.21 -20.48
CA TYR A 278 12.59 -11.03 -19.49
C TYR A 278 13.94 -11.43 -20.11
N LYS A 279 14.95 -10.57 -19.99
CA LYS A 279 16.29 -10.79 -20.60
C LYS A 279 16.23 -11.21 -22.08
N ASN A 280 15.40 -10.50 -22.86
CA ASN A 280 15.13 -10.77 -24.28
C ASN A 280 14.49 -12.14 -24.60
N LYS A 281 14.00 -12.89 -23.61
CA LYS A 281 13.28 -14.15 -23.80
C LYS A 281 11.81 -13.97 -23.44
N LYS A 282 10.92 -14.51 -24.28
CA LYS A 282 9.48 -14.53 -24.01
C LYS A 282 9.19 -15.48 -22.86
N VAL A 283 8.41 -15.03 -21.88
CA VAL A 283 7.91 -15.85 -20.77
C VAL A 283 6.57 -16.44 -21.20
N TYR A 284 6.56 -17.74 -21.47
CA TYR A 284 5.38 -18.41 -21.98
C TYR A 284 4.41 -18.79 -20.86
N TRP A 285 3.12 -18.87 -21.20
CA TRP A 285 2.08 -19.24 -20.24
C TRP A 285 2.31 -20.63 -19.62
N TYR A 286 2.83 -21.59 -20.39
CA TYR A 286 3.11 -22.94 -19.90
C TYR A 286 4.26 -23.02 -18.89
N GLU A 287 5.09 -21.97 -18.77
CA GLU A 287 6.17 -21.89 -17.78
C GLU A 287 5.64 -21.46 -16.40
N VAL A 288 4.44 -20.88 -16.36
CA VAL A 288 3.83 -20.30 -15.17
C VAL A 288 3.35 -21.36 -14.18
N ASN A 289 2.84 -22.49 -14.69
CA ASN A 289 2.40 -23.63 -13.89
C ASN A 289 2.95 -24.96 -14.44
N LYS A 290 4.13 -25.34 -13.95
CA LYS A 290 4.80 -26.60 -14.34
C LYS A 290 4.03 -27.86 -13.93
N ASN A 291 3.13 -27.76 -12.94
CA ASN A 291 2.32 -28.88 -12.43
C ASN A 291 0.88 -28.88 -12.96
N ARG A 292 0.63 -28.23 -14.11
CA ARG A 292 -0.70 -28.25 -14.73
C ARG A 292 -1.13 -29.69 -15.04
N GLY A 293 -2.36 -30.02 -14.68
CA GLY A 293 -2.97 -31.30 -15.09
C GLY A 293 -2.99 -31.41 -16.62
N LYS A 294 -2.83 -32.63 -17.14
CA LYS A 294 -2.93 -32.88 -18.59
C LYS A 294 -4.27 -32.38 -19.12
N GLY A 295 -4.24 -31.65 -20.24
CA GLY A 295 -5.45 -31.17 -20.94
C GLY A 295 -5.98 -29.79 -20.52
N LYS A 296 -5.33 -29.06 -19.61
CA LYS A 296 -5.72 -27.68 -19.27
C LYS A 296 -5.30 -26.68 -20.36
N GLU A 297 -6.22 -25.80 -20.74
CA GLU A 297 -5.98 -24.74 -21.71
C GLU A 297 -5.52 -23.43 -21.03
N LYS A 298 -4.98 -22.50 -21.83
CA LYS A 298 -4.57 -21.17 -21.36
C LYS A 298 -5.71 -20.42 -20.67
N LEU A 299 -6.94 -20.58 -21.18
CA LEU A 299 -8.15 -19.96 -20.63
C LEU A 299 -8.47 -20.44 -19.20
N ASP A 300 -8.30 -21.74 -18.94
CA ASP A 300 -8.57 -22.31 -17.61
C ASP A 300 -7.64 -21.71 -16.55
N GLU A 301 -6.36 -21.56 -16.89
CA GLU A 301 -5.39 -20.92 -16.02
C GLU A 301 -5.66 -19.42 -15.86
N ALA A 302 -6.01 -18.73 -16.94
CA ALA A 302 -6.36 -17.31 -16.90
C ALA A 302 -7.54 -17.03 -15.96
N LYS A 303 -8.57 -17.89 -15.94
CA LYS A 303 -9.72 -17.78 -15.02
C LYS A 303 -9.29 -17.91 -13.55
N LEU A 304 -8.39 -18.84 -13.24
CA LEU A 304 -7.85 -18.98 -11.89
C LEU A 304 -7.05 -17.73 -11.49
N TYR A 305 -6.19 -17.24 -12.37
CA TYR A 305 -5.42 -16.01 -12.12
C TYR A 305 -6.30 -14.76 -12.03
N ARG A 306 -7.44 -14.73 -12.71
CA ARG A 306 -8.46 -13.68 -12.56
C ARG A 306 -9.04 -13.65 -11.16
N GLN A 307 -9.40 -14.82 -10.62
CA GLN A 307 -9.88 -14.91 -9.23
C GLN A 307 -8.81 -14.47 -8.23
N ASP A 308 -7.55 -14.87 -8.44
CA ASP A 308 -6.44 -14.45 -7.58
C ASP A 308 -6.11 -12.96 -7.72
N LEU A 309 -6.33 -12.36 -8.90
CA LEU A 309 -6.26 -10.91 -9.10
C LEU A 309 -7.35 -10.21 -8.29
N TYR A 310 -8.59 -10.69 -8.34
CA TYR A 310 -9.71 -10.08 -7.62
C TYR A 310 -9.54 -10.10 -6.11
N LYS A 311 -8.94 -11.17 -5.55
CA LYS A 311 -8.58 -11.22 -4.11
C LYS A 311 -7.58 -10.12 -3.70
N LYS A 312 -6.84 -9.55 -4.64
CA LYS A 312 -5.84 -8.50 -4.39
C LYS A 312 -6.37 -7.08 -4.67
N LEU A 313 -7.52 -6.97 -5.32
CA LEU A 313 -8.16 -5.70 -5.64
C LEU A 313 -9.30 -5.43 -4.67
N ASN A 314 -9.56 -4.16 -4.38
CA ASN A 314 -10.73 -3.78 -3.62
C ASN A 314 -11.99 -3.87 -4.50
N PRO A 315 -13.20 -4.02 -3.92
CA PRO A 315 -14.44 -4.14 -4.69
C PRO A 315 -14.65 -3.04 -5.73
N SER A 316 -14.38 -1.78 -5.37
CA SER A 316 -14.49 -0.64 -6.30
C SER A 316 -13.49 -0.69 -7.46
N ASP A 317 -12.31 -1.28 -7.24
CA ASP A 317 -11.30 -1.44 -8.29
C ASP A 317 -11.70 -2.56 -9.26
N ILE A 318 -12.35 -3.61 -8.77
CA ILE A 318 -12.93 -4.68 -9.60
C ILE A 318 -14.04 -4.10 -10.49
N GLU A 319 -14.98 -3.37 -9.90
CA GLU A 319 -16.07 -2.71 -10.65
C GLU A 319 -15.53 -1.78 -11.74
N THR A 320 -14.50 -1.00 -11.42
CA THR A 320 -13.83 -0.12 -12.39
C THR A 320 -13.20 -0.93 -13.52
N LEU A 321 -12.45 -2.00 -13.21
CA LEU A 321 -11.81 -2.84 -14.21
C LEU A 321 -12.84 -3.48 -15.16
N GLU A 322 -13.95 -4.00 -14.63
CA GLU A 322 -15.02 -4.60 -15.43
C GLU A 322 -15.76 -3.54 -16.27
N ALA A 323 -15.95 -2.33 -15.76
CA ALA A 323 -16.50 -1.22 -16.54
C ALA A 323 -15.60 -0.84 -17.73
N MET A 324 -14.27 -0.82 -17.53
CA MET A 324 -13.31 -0.61 -18.62
C MET A 324 -13.43 -1.72 -19.68
N GLU A 325 -13.64 -2.97 -19.27
CA GLU A 325 -13.77 -4.12 -20.18
C GLU A 325 -15.04 -4.09 -21.02
N LYS A 326 -16.18 -3.62 -20.47
CA LYS A 326 -17.44 -3.48 -21.21
C LYS A 326 -17.35 -2.49 -22.38
N SER A 327 -16.37 -1.59 -22.36
CA SER A 327 -16.13 -0.63 -23.42
C SER A 327 -15.32 -1.20 -24.61
N ILE A 328 -14.90 -2.47 -24.55
CA ILE A 328 -14.05 -3.17 -25.53
C ILE A 328 -14.84 -4.28 -26.24
#